data_AF-A0A3B0XSE7-F1
#
_entry.id   AF-A0A3B0XSE7-F1
#
_cell.length_a   1.000
_cell.length_b   1.000
_cell.length_c   1.000
_cell.angle_alpha   90.00
_cell.angle_beta   90.00
_cell.angle_gamma   90.00
#
_symmetry.space_group_name_H-M   'P 1'
#
loop_
_entity.id
_entity.type
_entity.pdbx_description
1 polymer ?
#
loop_
_entity_poly.entity_id
_entity_poly.type
_entity_poly.pdbx_seq_one_letter_code
_entity_poly.pdbx_strand_id
1 'polypeptide(L)'
;MLSKLLGSKKHPKGPSWAKATEHCLDLSGTKVYFRVPEHTDPTSSFKPKPEKYNIYDDEIFWKNTDFDEPASFMDGGYSTGWQFKGFYLFSEIGCLDFGISITRNTSLGPLNKPENLVAAINQYLYYSIGPISGHPKGRYSSRKNWFIQNIDKTPFIHYEKHESNSFYKCRYWETAISNEHFISFTFIKHIYKPNTNLHKAYDELIEKILSSIRIEWSAEALKQQAAAKEKWPDDKLPESLPELSWSDEEWQACESEADKEQRQLLREIEEIQAKDGEFHA
;
A
#
# COMPACT_ATOMS: atom_id res chain seq x y z
N MET A 1 33.34 -20.60 2.04
CA MET A 1 32.55 -20.21 3.25
C MET A 1 32.39 -18.69 3.42
N LEU A 2 33.32 -17.85 2.96
CA LEU A 2 33.18 -16.38 3.00
C LEU A 2 32.02 -15.79 2.16
N SER A 3 31.57 -16.51 1.13
CA SER A 3 30.42 -16.11 0.30
C SER A 3 29.06 -16.12 1.02
N LYS A 4 28.95 -16.77 2.19
CA LYS A 4 27.75 -16.69 3.05
C LYS A 4 27.76 -15.46 3.97
N LEU A 5 28.92 -14.83 4.17
CA LEU A 5 29.07 -13.64 5.02
C LEU A 5 28.89 -12.33 4.24
N LEU A 6 29.23 -12.35 2.94
CA LEU A 6 29.20 -11.19 2.04
C LEU A 6 28.02 -11.32 1.06
N GLY A 7 27.13 -10.32 1.05
CA GLY A 7 26.05 -10.24 0.06
C GLY A 7 26.59 -10.04 -1.36
N SER A 8 25.73 -10.23 -2.36
CA SER A 8 26.02 -9.91 -3.76
C SER A 8 24.75 -9.44 -4.48
N LYS A 9 24.87 -8.85 -5.68
CA LYS A 9 23.68 -8.51 -6.47
C LYS A 9 22.81 -9.74 -6.79
N LYS A 10 23.41 -10.92 -6.93
CA LYS A 10 22.73 -12.20 -7.17
C LYS A 10 22.23 -12.87 -5.89
N HIS A 11 22.84 -12.57 -4.75
CA HIS A 11 22.48 -13.07 -3.42
C HIS A 11 22.52 -11.93 -2.42
N PRO A 12 21.55 -11.00 -2.49
CA PRO A 12 21.54 -9.83 -1.62
C PRO A 12 21.45 -10.25 -0.16
N LYS A 13 22.19 -9.57 0.72
CA LYS A 13 22.12 -9.82 2.16
C LYS A 13 21.08 -8.88 2.77
N GLY A 14 19.96 -9.46 3.20
CA GLY A 14 18.89 -8.77 3.92
C GLY A 14 18.91 -9.06 5.43
N PRO A 15 17.83 -8.71 6.14
CA PRO A 15 17.71 -8.95 7.57
C PRO A 15 17.61 -10.45 7.88
N SER A 16 18.02 -10.83 9.09
CA SER A 16 18.00 -12.23 9.53
C SER A 16 16.66 -12.61 10.14
N TRP A 17 15.87 -13.43 9.43
CA TRP A 17 14.61 -13.98 9.96
C TRP A 17 14.79 -14.77 11.27
N ALA A 18 15.95 -15.39 11.49
CA ALA A 18 16.24 -16.07 12.76
C ALA A 18 16.23 -15.13 13.98
N LYS A 19 16.31 -13.81 13.76
CA LYS A 19 16.20 -12.76 14.80
C LYS A 19 14.84 -12.08 14.80
N ALA A 20 13.85 -12.61 14.06
CA ALA A 20 12.52 -12.00 14.01
C ALA A 20 11.78 -12.15 15.35
N THR A 21 11.37 -11.02 15.90
CA THR A 21 10.60 -10.90 17.14
C THR A 21 9.11 -10.88 16.85
N GLU A 22 8.32 -11.40 17.77
CA GLU A 22 6.86 -11.30 17.71
C GLU A 22 6.40 -9.94 18.25
N HIS A 23 5.36 -9.40 17.62
CA HIS A 23 4.69 -8.17 17.99
C HIS A 23 3.19 -8.43 18.05
N CYS A 24 2.47 -7.65 18.86
CA CYS A 24 1.02 -7.69 18.97
C CYS A 24 0.46 -6.26 18.92
N LEU A 25 -0.50 -6.03 18.04
CA LEU A 25 -1.31 -4.80 18.02
C LEU A 25 -2.73 -5.13 18.47
N ASP A 26 -3.20 -4.47 19.53
CA ASP A 26 -4.57 -4.53 20.03
C ASP A 26 -5.38 -3.35 19.47
N LEU A 27 -6.32 -3.65 18.58
CA LEU A 27 -7.19 -2.70 17.86
C LEU A 27 -8.61 -2.80 18.42
N SER A 28 -8.84 -2.19 19.58
CA SER A 28 -10.11 -2.29 20.33
C SER A 28 -10.58 -3.75 20.56
N GLY A 29 -9.65 -4.62 20.96
CA GLY A 29 -9.89 -6.02 21.28
C GLY A 29 -9.63 -6.99 20.11
N THR A 30 -9.53 -6.50 18.88
CA THR A 30 -9.04 -7.31 17.75
C THR A 30 -7.51 -7.29 17.78
N LYS A 31 -6.88 -8.43 18.00
CA LYS A 31 -5.41 -8.51 18.15
C LYS A 31 -4.76 -9.05 16.89
N VAL A 32 -3.74 -8.36 16.41
CA VAL A 32 -2.94 -8.73 15.24
C VAL A 32 -1.53 -9.08 15.71
N TYR A 33 -1.17 -10.35 15.61
CA TYR A 33 0.15 -10.85 15.92
C TYR A 33 0.95 -11.01 14.63
N PHE A 34 2.24 -10.68 14.65
CA PHE A 34 3.12 -10.83 13.50
C PHE A 34 4.58 -10.90 13.95
N ARG A 35 5.44 -11.47 13.10
CA ARG A 35 6.88 -11.52 13.33
C ARG A 35 7.63 -10.76 12.26
N VAL A 36 8.59 -9.95 12.70
CA VAL A 36 9.46 -9.20 11.78
C VAL A 36 10.88 -9.15 12.32
N PRO A 37 11.91 -9.18 11.45
CA PRO A 37 13.29 -8.93 11.86
C PRO A 37 13.48 -7.54 12.44
N GLU A 38 14.53 -7.38 13.26
CA GLU A 38 14.98 -6.09 13.76
C GLU A 38 15.14 -5.08 12.62
N HIS A 39 14.70 -3.86 12.87
CA HIS A 39 14.80 -2.73 11.95
C HIS A 39 16.27 -2.43 11.62
N THR A 40 16.57 -2.14 10.36
CA THR A 40 17.94 -1.84 9.93
C THR A 40 18.07 -0.64 8.99
N ASP A 41 16.95 0.00 8.63
CA ASP A 41 16.94 1.14 7.72
C ASP A 41 16.99 2.47 8.46
N PRO A 42 18.14 3.16 8.52
CA PRO A 42 18.27 4.43 9.24
C PRO A 42 17.40 5.56 8.65
N THR A 43 16.86 5.40 7.44
CA THR A 43 16.02 6.41 6.78
C THR A 43 14.54 6.26 7.11
N SER A 44 14.12 5.05 7.50
CA SER A 44 12.75 4.79 7.89
C SER A 44 12.59 5.16 9.36
N SER A 45 11.72 6.12 9.65
CA SER A 45 11.53 6.63 11.01
C SER A 45 10.82 5.59 11.88
N PHE A 46 11.59 4.67 12.47
CA PHE A 46 11.07 3.76 13.48
C PHE A 46 10.78 4.56 14.76
N LYS A 47 9.51 4.81 15.01
CA LYS A 47 9.04 5.27 16.33
C LYS A 47 8.41 4.06 17.02
N PRO A 48 8.82 3.69 18.24
CA PRO A 48 8.06 2.71 19.01
C PRO A 48 6.65 3.25 19.20
N LYS A 49 5.66 2.52 18.67
CA LYS A 49 4.26 2.94 18.69
C LYS A 49 3.50 2.20 19.78
N PRO A 50 2.38 2.75 20.28
CA PRO A 50 1.53 2.05 21.23
C PRO A 50 1.14 0.67 20.70
N GLU A 51 1.18 -0.35 21.54
CA GLU A 51 0.73 -1.69 21.15
C GLU A 51 -0.80 -1.81 21.22
N LYS A 52 -1.50 -0.80 21.74
CA LYS A 52 -2.94 -0.78 21.93
C LYS A 52 -3.53 0.53 21.45
N TYR A 53 -4.57 0.42 20.63
CA TYR A 53 -5.31 1.52 20.04
C TYR A 53 -6.81 1.34 20.28
N ASN A 54 -7.47 2.43 20.61
CA ASN A 54 -8.92 2.50 20.50
C ASN A 54 -9.28 2.97 19.09
N ILE A 55 -9.51 2.06 18.15
CA ILE A 55 -9.82 2.42 16.75
C ILE A 55 -11.17 3.15 16.58
N TYR A 56 -11.94 3.35 17.65
CA TYR A 56 -13.15 4.18 17.64
C TYR A 56 -12.91 5.60 18.17
N ASP A 57 -11.68 5.93 18.55
CA ASP A 57 -11.29 7.26 18.95
C ASP A 57 -10.91 8.08 17.71
N ASP A 58 -11.71 9.09 17.39
CA ASP A 58 -11.49 9.97 16.23
C ASP A 58 -10.14 10.70 16.28
N GLU A 59 -9.58 10.93 17.48
CA GLU A 59 -8.35 11.72 17.66
C GLU A 59 -7.09 11.01 17.16
N ILE A 60 -7.14 9.67 16.99
CA ILE A 60 -5.97 8.91 16.52
C ILE A 60 -5.85 8.88 14.99
N PHE A 61 -6.90 9.32 14.27
CA PHE A 61 -6.91 9.34 12.82
C PHE A 61 -6.55 10.71 12.29
N TRP A 62 -5.58 10.74 11.38
CA TRP A 62 -5.30 11.90 10.57
C TRP A 62 -6.40 12.05 9.50
N LYS A 63 -6.86 13.29 9.31
CA LYS A 63 -7.82 13.68 8.28
C LYS A 63 -7.13 14.61 7.30
N ASN A 64 -7.22 14.28 6.01
CA ASN A 64 -6.76 15.18 4.98
C ASN A 64 -7.81 16.28 4.74
N THR A 65 -7.67 17.39 5.45
CA THR A 65 -8.63 18.51 5.37
C THR A 65 -8.55 19.28 4.05
N ASP A 66 -7.45 19.13 3.30
CA ASP A 66 -7.22 19.89 2.08
C ASP A 66 -8.09 19.38 0.91
N PHE A 67 -8.53 18.11 0.97
CA PHE A 67 -9.32 17.48 -0.09
C PHE A 67 -10.70 16.98 0.38
N ASP A 68 -11.12 17.34 1.60
CA ASP A 68 -12.35 16.82 2.24
C ASP A 68 -12.45 15.30 2.11
N GLU A 69 -11.34 14.60 2.37
CA GLU A 69 -11.29 13.15 2.23
C GLU A 69 -12.22 12.50 3.26
N PRO A 70 -13.22 11.70 2.82
CA PRO A 70 -14.19 11.10 3.75
C PRO A 70 -13.59 9.94 4.54
N ALA A 71 -12.44 9.43 4.11
CA ALA A 71 -11.65 8.47 4.84
C ALA A 71 -10.65 9.19 5.75
N SER A 72 -10.40 8.59 6.91
CA SER A 72 -9.38 9.08 7.84
C SER A 72 -8.43 7.94 8.19
N PHE A 73 -7.16 8.27 8.33
CA PHE A 73 -6.08 7.30 8.31
C PHE A 73 -5.25 7.40 9.58
N MET A 74 -5.06 6.27 10.25
CA MET A 74 -4.09 6.17 11.32
C MET A 74 -2.78 5.67 10.72
N ASP A 75 -1.81 6.58 10.56
CA ASP A 75 -0.48 6.20 10.11
C ASP A 75 0.22 5.35 11.16
N GLY A 76 0.54 4.13 10.76
CA GLY A 76 1.23 3.09 11.50
C GLY A 76 0.60 2.77 12.85
N GLY A 77 -0.13 1.67 12.90
CA GLY A 77 -0.05 0.81 14.08
C GLY A 77 1.38 0.26 14.26
N TYR A 78 2.10 0.04 13.14
CA TYR A 78 3.49 -0.41 13.14
C TYR A 78 4.21 0.01 11.85
N SER A 79 5.51 0.28 11.92
CA SER A 79 6.36 0.48 10.73
C SER A 79 7.78 -0.01 11.02
N THR A 80 8.42 -0.62 10.02
CA THR A 80 9.83 -1.03 10.05
C THR A 80 10.41 -1.05 8.64
N GLY A 81 11.73 -1.09 8.52
CA GLY A 81 12.45 -0.98 7.25
C GLY A 81 13.76 -1.74 7.29
N TRP A 82 14.13 -2.32 6.15
CA TRP A 82 15.36 -3.09 6.02
C TRP A 82 16.14 -2.74 4.76
N GLN A 83 17.44 -2.48 4.96
CA GLN A 83 18.38 -2.32 3.85
C GLN A 83 18.91 -3.67 3.38
N PHE A 84 19.04 -3.80 2.07
CA PHE A 84 19.65 -4.96 1.44
C PHE A 84 21.00 -4.56 0.83
N LYS A 85 22.03 -5.35 1.15
CA LYS A 85 23.42 -5.07 0.76
C LYS A 85 23.91 -6.00 -0.35
N GLY A 86 24.61 -5.42 -1.32
CA GLY A 86 25.30 -6.11 -2.40
C GLY A 86 26.73 -6.57 -2.06
N PHE A 87 27.54 -6.89 -3.09
CA PHE A 87 28.96 -7.23 -2.95
C PHE A 87 29.78 -5.94 -3.03
N TYR A 88 30.78 -5.80 -2.16
CA TYR A 88 31.29 -4.57 -1.54
C TYR A 88 30.39 -4.08 -0.41
N LEU A 89 30.86 -4.33 0.82
CA LEU A 89 30.25 -4.19 2.16
C LEU A 89 29.43 -2.93 2.46
N PHE A 90 29.33 -1.97 1.54
CA PHE A 90 28.77 -0.64 1.77
C PHE A 90 27.82 -0.14 0.67
N SER A 91 27.64 -0.83 -0.46
CA SER A 91 26.65 -0.38 -1.43
C SER A 91 25.28 -0.98 -1.11
N GLU A 92 24.41 -0.16 -0.56
CA GLU A 92 22.98 -0.41 -0.53
C GLU A 92 22.47 -0.61 -1.97
N ILE A 93 21.72 -1.68 -2.17
CA ILE A 93 21.16 -2.01 -3.49
C ILE A 93 19.64 -1.83 -3.54
N GLY A 94 19.01 -1.68 -2.38
CA GLY A 94 17.59 -1.38 -2.20
C GLY A 94 17.17 -1.52 -0.73
N CYS A 95 15.96 -1.06 -0.42
CA CYS A 95 15.30 -1.27 0.85
C CYS A 95 13.90 -1.87 0.68
N LEU A 96 13.40 -2.46 1.77
CA LEU A 96 12.03 -2.91 1.92
C LEU A 96 11.47 -2.33 3.21
N ASP A 97 10.38 -1.57 3.10
CA ASP A 97 9.60 -1.13 4.26
C ASP A 97 8.36 -2.00 4.44
N PHE A 98 7.97 -2.19 5.69
CA PHE A 98 6.73 -2.84 6.08
C PHE A 98 5.97 -1.94 7.04
N GLY A 99 4.70 -1.66 6.73
CA GLY A 99 3.81 -0.87 7.55
C GLY A 99 2.48 -1.59 7.77
N ILE A 100 1.89 -1.34 8.95
CA ILE A 100 0.51 -1.71 9.27
C ILE A 100 -0.26 -0.44 9.54
N SER A 101 -1.27 -0.15 8.74
CA SER A 101 -2.13 1.03 8.90
C SER A 101 -3.59 0.66 9.05
N ILE A 102 -4.37 1.57 9.64
CA ILE A 102 -5.82 1.44 9.77
C ILE A 102 -6.47 2.62 9.06
N THR A 103 -7.42 2.30 8.18
CA THR A 103 -8.24 3.31 7.52
C THR A 103 -9.64 3.20 8.05
N ARG A 104 -10.18 4.35 8.47
CA ARG A 104 -11.58 4.51 8.84
C ARG A 104 -12.35 5.10 7.67
N ASN A 105 -13.47 4.49 7.32
CA ASN A 105 -14.39 4.99 6.31
C ASN A 105 -15.83 4.75 6.76
N THR A 106 -16.55 5.84 7.00
CA THR A 106 -17.96 5.81 7.41
C THR A 106 -18.92 6.21 6.29
N SER A 107 -18.39 6.56 5.10
CA SER A 107 -19.17 7.14 4.00
C SER A 107 -19.80 6.09 3.07
N LEU A 108 -19.29 4.86 3.08
CA LEU A 108 -19.67 3.79 2.15
C LEU A 108 -20.50 2.67 2.79
N GLY A 109 -20.98 2.88 4.02
CA GLY A 109 -21.69 1.85 4.78
C GLY A 109 -20.76 0.76 5.35
N PRO A 110 -21.32 -0.39 5.80
CA PRO A 110 -20.54 -1.40 6.52
C PRO A 110 -19.44 -2.03 5.66
N LEU A 111 -18.18 -1.88 6.05
CA LEU A 111 -17.02 -2.42 5.33
C LEU A 111 -16.90 -3.94 5.37
N ASN A 112 -17.60 -4.61 6.30
CA ASN A 112 -17.73 -6.07 6.27
C ASN A 112 -18.53 -6.57 5.05
N LYS A 113 -19.20 -5.68 4.30
CA LYS A 113 -19.76 -5.98 2.98
C LYS A 113 -18.66 -5.87 1.92
N PRO A 114 -18.37 -6.94 1.14
CA PRO A 114 -17.28 -6.96 0.17
C PRO A 114 -17.24 -5.78 -0.82
N GLU A 115 -18.39 -5.38 -1.37
CA GLU A 115 -18.46 -4.24 -2.31
C GLU A 115 -18.04 -2.91 -1.66
N ASN A 116 -18.40 -2.71 -0.38
CA ASN A 116 -18.09 -1.48 0.35
C ASN A 116 -16.61 -1.41 0.71
N LEU A 117 -16.00 -2.56 1.06
CA LEU A 117 -14.55 -2.63 1.25
C LEU A 117 -13.81 -2.27 -0.04
N VAL A 118 -14.21 -2.85 -1.18
CA VAL A 118 -13.60 -2.53 -2.48
C VAL A 118 -13.80 -1.05 -2.85
N ALA A 119 -14.98 -0.50 -2.58
CA ALA A 119 -15.25 0.92 -2.79
C ALA A 119 -14.36 1.80 -1.89
N ALA A 120 -14.15 1.43 -0.62
CA ALA A 120 -13.30 2.17 0.31
C ALA A 120 -11.82 2.15 -0.14
N ILE A 121 -11.34 1.02 -0.65
CA ILE A 121 -10.00 0.89 -1.23
C ILE A 121 -9.86 1.79 -2.47
N ASN A 122 -10.84 1.76 -3.38
CA ASN A 122 -10.81 2.60 -4.58
C ASN A 122 -10.87 4.09 -4.23
N GLN A 123 -11.63 4.47 -3.19
CA GLN A 123 -11.67 5.84 -2.70
C GLN A 123 -10.30 6.26 -2.15
N TYR A 124 -9.68 5.44 -1.29
CA TYR A 124 -8.30 5.70 -0.83
C TYR A 124 -7.31 5.85 -2.00
N LEU A 125 -7.43 5.01 -3.04
CA LEU A 125 -6.58 5.12 -4.24
C LEU A 125 -6.85 6.40 -5.03
N TYR A 126 -8.11 6.86 -5.12
CA TYR A 126 -8.45 8.13 -5.75
C TYR A 126 -7.75 9.31 -5.07
N TYR A 127 -7.77 9.37 -3.74
CA TYR A 127 -7.13 10.45 -2.98
C TYR A 127 -5.60 10.34 -2.95
N SER A 128 -5.05 9.14 -2.94
CA SER A 128 -3.59 8.95 -2.85
C SER A 128 -2.85 9.04 -4.18
N ILE A 129 -3.49 8.70 -5.31
CA ILE A 129 -2.83 8.68 -6.64
C ILE A 129 -3.73 9.08 -7.81
N GLY A 130 -5.01 9.35 -7.58
CA GLY A 130 -5.95 9.76 -8.61
C GLY A 130 -5.91 11.25 -8.92
N PRO A 131 -6.87 11.75 -9.71
CA PRO A 131 -7.00 13.14 -10.12
C PRO A 131 -6.79 14.17 -9.01
N ILE A 132 -7.36 13.92 -7.83
CA ILE A 132 -7.32 14.87 -6.71
C ILE A 132 -5.98 14.86 -5.95
N SER A 133 -5.12 13.85 -6.15
CA SER A 133 -3.87 13.67 -5.39
C SER A 133 -2.78 14.72 -5.70
N GLY A 134 -2.98 15.56 -6.72
CA GLY A 134 -1.98 16.50 -7.23
C GLY A 134 -0.79 15.83 -7.95
N HIS A 135 -0.83 14.51 -8.15
CA HIS A 135 0.15 13.80 -8.97
C HIS A 135 -0.19 13.92 -10.45
N PRO A 136 0.82 14.02 -11.34
CA PRO A 136 0.54 14.05 -12.77
C PRO A 136 -0.05 12.73 -13.25
N LYS A 137 -0.98 12.83 -14.21
CA LYS A 137 -1.60 11.67 -14.85
C LYS A 137 -0.54 10.68 -15.33
N GLY A 138 -0.79 9.39 -15.06
CA GLY A 138 0.10 8.30 -15.48
C GLY A 138 1.38 8.17 -14.64
N ARG A 139 1.58 8.97 -13.58
CA ARG A 139 2.70 8.76 -12.64
C ARG A 139 2.59 7.43 -11.91
N TYR A 140 1.38 7.02 -11.55
CA TYR A 140 1.14 5.77 -10.85
C TYR A 140 0.16 4.90 -11.62
N SER A 141 0.31 3.60 -11.45
CA SER A 141 -0.69 2.59 -11.81
C SER A 141 -1.00 1.76 -10.58
N SER A 142 -2.26 1.40 -10.37
CA SER A 142 -2.70 0.64 -9.19
C SER A 142 -3.69 -0.44 -9.55
N ARG A 143 -4.06 -1.25 -8.56
CA ARG A 143 -4.89 -2.46 -8.73
C ARG A 143 -4.22 -3.50 -9.64
N LYS A 144 -2.88 -3.48 -9.70
CA LYS A 144 -2.08 -4.48 -10.42
C LYS A 144 -2.02 -5.78 -9.62
N ASN A 145 -2.04 -6.91 -10.33
CA ASN A 145 -1.96 -8.25 -9.72
C ASN A 145 -3.01 -8.46 -8.62
N TRP A 146 -4.26 -8.05 -8.87
CA TRP A 146 -5.35 -8.23 -7.91
C TRP A 146 -5.65 -9.72 -7.69
N PHE A 147 -5.66 -10.17 -6.43
CA PHE A 147 -6.17 -11.48 -6.04
C PHE A 147 -6.57 -11.52 -4.57
N ILE A 148 -7.29 -12.57 -4.17
CA ILE A 148 -7.64 -12.80 -2.77
C ILE A 148 -6.67 -13.84 -2.17
N GLN A 149 -6.06 -13.50 -1.04
CA GLN A 149 -5.19 -14.39 -0.29
C GLN A 149 -5.73 -14.63 1.10
N ASN A 150 -5.79 -15.89 1.54
CA ASN A 150 -6.03 -16.19 2.95
C ASN A 150 -4.74 -16.03 3.75
N ILE A 151 -4.79 -15.20 4.78
CA ILE A 151 -3.73 -15.07 5.80
C ILE A 151 -4.32 -15.63 7.10
N ASP A 152 -3.67 -16.68 7.65
CA ASP A 152 -4.22 -17.59 8.66
C ASP A 152 -5.54 -18.24 8.18
N LYS A 153 -6.66 -17.53 8.29
CA LYS A 153 -8.01 -17.94 7.82
C LYS A 153 -8.86 -16.78 7.31
N THR A 154 -8.29 -15.58 7.26
CA THR A 154 -8.99 -14.36 6.88
C THR A 154 -8.68 -14.04 5.42
N PRO A 155 -9.69 -13.75 4.59
CA PRO A 155 -9.46 -13.30 3.23
C PRO A 155 -8.94 -11.85 3.24
N PHE A 156 -7.82 -11.64 2.55
CA PHE A 156 -7.24 -10.34 2.28
C PHE A 156 -7.29 -10.06 0.78
N ILE A 157 -7.66 -8.84 0.42
CA ILE A 157 -7.47 -8.31 -0.92
C ILE A 157 -5.99 -7.99 -1.08
N HIS A 158 -5.35 -8.54 -2.11
CA HIS A 158 -4.01 -8.14 -2.53
C HIS A 158 -4.07 -7.29 -3.79
N TYR A 159 -3.22 -6.26 -3.87
CA TYR A 159 -2.88 -5.56 -5.11
C TYR A 159 -1.55 -4.82 -4.99
N GLU A 160 -1.06 -4.33 -6.13
CA GLU A 160 0.15 -3.55 -6.24
C GLU A 160 -0.11 -2.14 -6.80
N LYS A 161 0.66 -1.18 -6.31
CA LYS A 161 0.82 0.17 -6.86
C LYS A 161 2.23 0.33 -7.40
N HIS A 162 2.37 0.75 -8.65
CA HIS A 162 3.67 0.96 -9.31
C HIS A 162 3.81 2.42 -9.69
N GLU A 163 4.98 3.00 -9.45
CA GLU A 163 5.35 4.31 -10.00
C GLU A 163 5.99 4.13 -11.38
N SER A 164 5.56 4.93 -12.35
CA SER A 164 6.04 4.92 -13.72
C SER A 164 7.53 5.28 -13.78
N ASN A 165 8.28 4.57 -14.61
CA ASN A 165 9.72 4.74 -14.79
C ASN A 165 10.55 4.60 -13.50
N SER A 166 10.01 3.91 -12.49
CA SER A 166 10.65 3.71 -11.19
C SER A 166 10.68 2.22 -10.84
N PHE A 167 11.67 1.83 -10.03
CA PHE A 167 11.66 0.51 -9.38
C PHE A 167 10.92 0.52 -8.04
N TYR A 168 10.22 1.62 -7.74
CA TYR A 168 9.34 1.77 -6.61
C TYR A 168 8.03 0.99 -6.83
N LYS A 169 7.72 0.08 -5.90
CA LYS A 169 6.46 -0.67 -5.92
C LYS A 169 5.93 -0.82 -4.50
N CYS A 170 4.64 -0.54 -4.32
CA CYS A 170 3.93 -0.89 -3.09
C CYS A 170 3.10 -2.14 -3.32
N ARG A 171 3.03 -3.00 -2.31
CA ARG A 171 2.12 -4.14 -2.24
C ARG A 171 1.22 -4.01 -1.02
N TYR A 172 -0.05 -4.27 -1.20
CA TYR A 172 -1.06 -4.13 -0.18
C TYR A 172 -1.72 -5.48 0.08
N TRP A 173 -2.04 -5.74 1.35
CA TRP A 173 -2.99 -6.77 1.77
C TRP A 173 -3.99 -6.11 2.71
N GLU A 174 -5.26 -6.08 2.32
CA GLU A 174 -6.28 -5.32 3.03
C GLU A 174 -7.50 -6.16 3.40
N THR A 175 -8.04 -5.97 4.60
CA THR A 175 -9.27 -6.63 5.05
C THR A 175 -10.03 -5.79 6.06
N ALA A 176 -11.35 -5.93 6.12
CA ALA A 176 -12.17 -5.24 7.11
C ALA A 176 -11.95 -5.82 8.51
N ILE A 177 -11.81 -4.94 9.50
CA ILE A 177 -11.70 -5.30 10.92
C ILE A 177 -12.90 -4.84 11.76
N SER A 178 -13.71 -3.94 11.23
CA SER A 178 -15.03 -3.60 11.73
C SER A 178 -15.90 -3.08 10.58
N ASN A 179 -17.14 -2.69 10.86
CA ASN A 179 -18.02 -2.03 9.88
C ASN A 179 -17.48 -0.69 9.36
N GLU A 180 -16.51 -0.07 10.01
CA GLU A 180 -15.99 1.25 9.63
C GLU A 180 -14.49 1.24 9.37
N HIS A 181 -13.79 0.15 9.67
CA HIS A 181 -12.33 0.10 9.63
C HIS A 181 -11.84 -1.07 8.80
N PHE A 182 -10.81 -0.82 8.00
CA PHE A 182 -9.99 -1.87 7.40
C PHE A 182 -8.52 -1.70 7.79
N ILE A 183 -7.82 -2.82 7.88
CA ILE A 183 -6.38 -2.89 8.12
C ILE A 183 -5.66 -3.10 6.80
N SER A 184 -4.52 -2.44 6.64
CA SER A 184 -3.64 -2.60 5.48
C SER A 184 -2.25 -3.02 5.92
N PHE A 185 -1.79 -4.16 5.42
CA PHE A 185 -0.38 -4.54 5.45
C PHE A 185 0.27 -4.05 4.16
N THR A 186 1.18 -3.08 4.30
CA THR A 186 1.83 -2.42 3.18
C THR A 186 3.30 -2.79 3.14
N PHE A 187 3.78 -3.23 1.98
CA PHE A 187 5.20 -3.43 1.72
C PHE A 187 5.67 -2.50 0.62
N ILE A 188 6.66 -1.66 0.93
CA ILE A 188 7.20 -0.69 -0.03
C ILE A 188 8.57 -1.18 -0.47
N LYS A 189 8.71 -1.47 -1.76
CA LYS A 189 9.92 -1.99 -2.38
C LYS A 189 10.64 -0.84 -3.07
N HIS A 190 11.86 -0.56 -2.64
CA HIS A 190 12.79 0.33 -3.34
C HIS A 190 13.98 -0.47 -3.86
N ILE A 191 14.27 -0.36 -5.16
CA ILE A 191 15.46 -0.96 -5.76
C ILE A 191 16.29 0.15 -6.39
N TYR A 192 17.47 0.39 -5.83
CA TYR A 192 18.36 1.47 -6.26
C TYR A 192 19.31 1.05 -7.36
N LYS A 193 19.52 -0.26 -7.54
CA LYS A 193 20.42 -0.82 -8.55
C LYS A 193 19.69 -1.83 -9.43
N PRO A 194 19.69 -1.66 -10.77
CA PRO A 194 19.10 -2.63 -11.68
C PRO A 194 19.90 -3.94 -11.71
N ASN A 195 19.31 -4.98 -12.31
CA ASN A 195 19.92 -6.30 -12.50
C ASN A 195 20.34 -6.98 -11.18
N THR A 196 19.46 -6.94 -10.18
CA THR A 196 19.64 -7.60 -8.88
C THR A 196 18.57 -8.65 -8.65
N ASN A 197 18.84 -9.62 -7.77
CA ASN A 197 17.86 -10.59 -7.30
C ASN A 197 17.06 -10.08 -6.08
N LEU A 198 16.95 -8.76 -5.90
CA LEU A 198 16.24 -8.17 -4.76
C LEU A 198 14.77 -8.54 -4.75
N HIS A 199 14.11 -8.61 -5.91
CA HIS A 199 12.71 -9.04 -5.99
C HIS A 199 12.47 -10.36 -5.26
N LYS A 200 13.32 -11.37 -5.52
CA LYS A 200 13.23 -12.67 -4.87
C LYS A 200 13.46 -12.58 -3.36
N ALA A 201 14.47 -11.83 -2.92
CA ALA A 201 14.77 -11.68 -1.50
C ALA A 201 13.67 -10.91 -0.74
N TYR A 202 13.03 -9.94 -1.40
CA TYR A 202 11.86 -9.24 -0.87
C TYR A 202 10.67 -10.19 -0.78
N ASP A 203 10.39 -10.96 -1.83
CA ASP A 203 9.27 -11.92 -1.85
C ASP A 203 9.43 -12.97 -0.74
N GLU A 204 10.63 -13.54 -0.56
CA GLU A 204 10.91 -14.48 0.53
C GLU A 204 10.70 -13.88 1.93
N LEU A 205 11.03 -12.60 2.13
CA LEU A 205 10.81 -11.93 3.42
C LEU A 205 9.34 -11.58 3.63
N ILE A 206 8.66 -11.08 2.60
CA ILE A 206 7.22 -10.77 2.62
C ILE A 206 6.42 -12.04 2.95
N GLU A 207 6.70 -13.15 2.27
CA GLU A 207 6.02 -14.43 2.54
C GLU A 207 6.22 -14.89 3.99
N LYS A 208 7.44 -14.77 4.53
CA LYS A 208 7.72 -15.10 5.93
C LYS A 208 6.91 -14.23 6.89
N ILE A 209 6.88 -12.91 6.66
CA ILE A 209 6.10 -11.98 7.47
C ILE A 209 4.62 -12.34 7.39
N LEU A 210 4.04 -12.42 6.19
CA LEU A 210 2.62 -12.78 5.99
C LEU A 210 2.27 -14.13 6.62
N SER A 211 3.13 -15.15 6.49
CA SER A 211 2.92 -16.47 7.09
C SER A 211 2.96 -16.48 8.62
N SER A 212 3.55 -15.44 9.23
CA SER A 212 3.60 -15.28 10.68
C SER A 212 2.40 -14.50 11.25
N ILE A 213 1.57 -13.92 10.38
CA ILE A 213 0.44 -13.09 10.82
C ILE A 213 -0.67 -14.00 11.34
N ARG A 214 -1.21 -13.61 12.50
CA ARG A 214 -2.37 -14.25 13.15
C ARG A 214 -3.30 -13.18 13.68
N ILE A 215 -4.61 -13.38 13.50
CA ILE A 215 -5.63 -12.41 13.93
C ILE A 215 -6.58 -13.08 14.92
N GLU A 216 -6.64 -12.52 16.12
CA GLU A 216 -7.66 -12.86 17.12
C GLU A 216 -8.74 -11.77 17.09
N TRP A 217 -9.91 -12.12 16.56
CA TRP A 217 -11.02 -11.18 16.41
C TRP A 217 -11.68 -10.85 17.74
N SER A 218 -12.03 -9.57 17.93
CA SER A 218 -12.88 -9.18 19.06
C SER A 218 -14.28 -9.79 18.94
N ALA A 219 -14.99 -9.90 20.07
CA ALA A 219 -16.38 -10.38 20.07
C ALA A 219 -17.29 -9.51 19.18
N GLU A 220 -17.05 -8.20 19.16
CA GLU A 220 -17.80 -7.27 18.33
C GLU A 220 -17.48 -7.45 16.83
N ALA A 221 -16.20 -7.62 16.47
CA ALA A 221 -15.81 -7.90 15.08
C ALA A 221 -16.45 -9.20 14.56
N LEU A 222 -16.43 -10.27 15.37
CA LEU A 222 -17.08 -11.53 15.03
C LEU A 222 -18.59 -11.37 14.84
N LYS A 223 -19.24 -10.58 15.72
CA LYS A 223 -20.67 -10.28 15.61
C LYS A 223 -21.00 -9.52 14.32
N GLN A 224 -20.18 -8.53 13.96
CA GLN A 224 -20.35 -7.76 12.73
C GLN A 224 -20.14 -8.61 11.47
N GLN A 225 -19.12 -9.47 11.47
CA GLN A 225 -18.89 -10.43 10.38
C GLN A 225 -20.05 -11.42 10.23
N ALA A 226 -20.57 -11.94 11.34
CA ALA A 226 -21.73 -12.84 11.33
C ALA A 226 -22.98 -12.14 10.79
N ALA A 227 -23.27 -10.92 11.24
CA ALA A 227 -24.41 -10.13 10.76
C ALA A 227 -24.29 -9.78 9.27
N ALA A 228 -23.08 -9.46 8.79
CA ALA A 228 -22.84 -9.23 7.37
C ALA A 228 -23.09 -10.50 6.53
N LYS A 229 -22.60 -11.66 7.00
CA LYS A 229 -22.81 -12.94 6.33
C LYS A 229 -24.27 -13.38 6.32
N GLU A 230 -25.03 -13.08 7.36
CA GLU A 230 -26.47 -13.36 7.40
C GLU A 230 -27.24 -12.47 6.43
N LYS A 231 -26.88 -11.17 6.38
CA LYS A 231 -27.56 -10.18 5.53
C LYS A 231 -27.21 -10.31 4.05
N TRP A 232 -25.98 -10.72 3.73
CA TRP A 232 -25.45 -10.85 2.38
C TRP A 232 -24.70 -12.19 2.21
N PRO A 233 -25.42 -13.33 2.20
CA PRO A 233 -24.81 -14.66 2.23
C PRO A 233 -24.03 -15.03 0.96
N ASP A 234 -24.39 -14.44 -0.17
CA ASP A 234 -23.79 -14.73 -1.48
C ASP A 234 -22.69 -13.72 -1.87
N ASP A 235 -22.53 -12.62 -1.09
CA ASP A 235 -21.53 -11.61 -1.37
C ASP A 235 -20.12 -12.16 -1.11
N LYS A 236 -19.23 -11.92 -2.07
CA LYS A 236 -17.83 -12.33 -2.01
C LYS A 236 -16.93 -11.21 -2.49
N LEU A 237 -15.68 -11.21 -2.02
CA LEU A 237 -14.66 -10.34 -2.57
C LEU A 237 -14.41 -10.72 -4.04
N PRO A 238 -14.28 -9.74 -4.96
CA PRO A 238 -14.05 -10.04 -6.36
C PRO A 238 -12.68 -10.70 -6.52
N GLU A 239 -12.63 -11.84 -7.21
CA GLU A 239 -11.37 -12.58 -7.44
C GLU A 239 -10.44 -11.85 -8.42
N SER A 240 -11.00 -11.01 -9.28
CA SER A 240 -10.26 -10.19 -10.24
C SER A 240 -10.93 -8.83 -10.44
N LEU A 241 -10.12 -7.79 -10.60
CA LEU A 241 -10.55 -6.48 -11.07
C LEU A 241 -9.55 -5.98 -12.14
N PRO A 242 -9.98 -5.16 -13.12
CA PRO A 242 -9.08 -4.57 -14.10
C PRO A 242 -8.05 -3.64 -13.41
N GLU A 243 -7.03 -3.12 -14.09
CA GLU A 243 -6.22 -2.05 -13.48
C GLU A 243 -7.09 -0.81 -13.20
N LEU A 244 -6.78 -0.03 -12.15
CA LEU A 244 -7.55 1.17 -11.84
C LEU A 244 -7.03 2.34 -12.68
N SER A 245 -7.94 3.01 -13.39
CA SER A 245 -7.66 4.20 -14.19
C SER A 245 -8.83 5.18 -14.10
N TRP A 246 -8.54 6.46 -14.23
CA TRP A 246 -9.52 7.55 -14.30
C TRP A 246 -9.55 8.14 -15.69
N SER A 247 -10.71 8.64 -16.10
CA SER A 247 -10.92 9.24 -17.41
C SER A 247 -10.18 10.57 -17.55
N ASP A 248 -9.98 11.01 -18.79
CA ASP A 248 -9.33 12.28 -19.08
C ASP A 248 -10.13 13.46 -18.52
N GLU A 249 -11.45 13.34 -18.55
CA GLU A 249 -12.38 14.32 -17.97
C GLU A 249 -12.21 14.41 -16.46
N GLU A 250 -12.05 13.28 -15.75
CA GLU A 250 -11.79 13.28 -14.31
C GLU A 250 -10.46 13.97 -13.97
N TRP A 251 -9.40 13.70 -14.74
CA TRP A 251 -8.11 14.38 -14.58
C TRP A 251 -8.20 15.89 -14.84
N GLN A 252 -8.92 16.30 -15.89
CA GLN A 252 -9.12 17.71 -16.25
C GLN A 252 -9.95 18.47 -15.20
N ALA A 253 -10.91 17.79 -14.54
CA ALA A 253 -11.75 18.41 -13.52
C ALA A 253 -10.96 18.80 -12.25
N CYS A 254 -9.85 18.12 -11.95
CA CYS A 254 -9.01 18.37 -10.79
C CYS A 254 -7.70 19.14 -11.13
N GLU A 255 -7.53 19.53 -12.39
CA GLU A 255 -6.32 20.21 -12.87
C GLU A 255 -6.21 21.64 -12.31
N SER A 256 -5.02 22.01 -11.83
CA SER A 256 -4.77 23.38 -11.36
C SER A 256 -4.75 24.38 -12.52
N GLU A 257 -4.99 25.67 -12.27
CA GLU A 257 -4.90 26.70 -13.32
C GLU A 257 -3.49 26.75 -13.95
N ALA A 258 -2.44 26.54 -13.15
CA ALA A 258 -1.06 26.46 -13.65
C ALA A 258 -0.86 25.27 -14.62
N ASP A 259 -1.44 24.11 -14.31
CA ASP A 259 -1.38 22.94 -15.19
C ASP A 259 -2.19 23.17 -16.48
N LYS A 260 -3.34 23.85 -16.39
CA LYS A 260 -4.14 24.25 -17.56
C LYS A 260 -3.34 25.17 -18.50
N GLU A 261 -2.68 26.19 -17.94
CA GLU A 261 -1.82 27.11 -18.69
C GLU A 261 -0.64 26.37 -19.35
N GLN A 262 0.02 25.48 -18.62
CA GLN A 262 1.11 24.67 -19.17
C GLN A 262 0.65 23.77 -20.32
N ARG A 263 -0.52 23.12 -20.20
CA ARG A 263 -1.08 22.30 -21.29
C ARG A 263 -1.43 23.15 -22.50
N GLN A 264 -2.00 24.33 -22.30
CA GLN A 264 -2.32 25.26 -23.38
C GLN A 264 -1.05 25.64 -24.15
N LEU A 265 0.02 25.98 -23.44
CA LEU A 265 1.32 26.29 -24.05
C LEU A 265 1.89 25.10 -24.83
N LEU A 266 1.80 23.88 -24.29
CA LEU A 266 2.28 22.67 -25.00
C LEU A 266 1.50 22.43 -26.29
N ARG A 267 0.18 22.61 -26.29
CA ARG A 267 -0.64 22.52 -27.51
C ARG A 267 -0.25 23.56 -28.55
N GLU A 268 0.00 24.80 -28.12
CA GLU A 268 0.45 25.86 -29.04
C GLU A 268 1.81 25.51 -29.67
N ILE A 269 2.74 24.94 -28.89
CA ILE A 269 4.04 24.46 -29.40
C ILE A 269 3.84 23.33 -30.42
N GLU A 270 2.99 22.34 -30.12
CA GLU A 270 2.70 21.23 -31.03
C GLU A 270 2.05 21.71 -32.33
N GLU A 271 1.12 22.66 -32.27
CA GLU A 271 0.48 23.26 -33.45
C GLU A 271 1.48 24.04 -34.31
N ILE A 272 2.41 24.78 -33.69
CA ILE A 272 3.49 25.47 -34.41
C ILE A 272 4.41 24.45 -35.09
N GLN A 273 4.84 23.41 -34.37
CA GLN A 273 5.70 22.36 -34.92
C GLN A 273 5.03 21.57 -36.04
N ALA A 274 3.73 21.30 -35.95
CA ALA A 274 2.97 20.65 -37.00
C ALA A 274 2.91 21.52 -38.26
N LYS A 275 2.69 22.84 -38.12
CA LYS A 275 2.68 23.79 -39.24
C LYS A 275 4.07 23.93 -39.88
N ASP A 276 5.13 24.00 -39.09
CA ASP A 276 6.51 24.11 -39.60
C ASP A 276 6.99 22.79 -40.25
N GLY A 277 6.51 21.64 -39.77
CA GLY A 277 6.77 20.33 -40.36
C GLY A 277 6.13 20.13 -41.73
N GLU A 278 5.02 20.81 -42.03
CA GLU A 278 4.39 20.80 -43.36
C GLU A 278 5.09 21.70 -44.37
N PHE A 279 5.91 22.68 -43.96
CA PHE A 279 6.67 23.56 -44.85
C PHE A 279 7.99 22.95 -45.37
N HIS A 280 8.41 21.80 -44.82
CA HIS A 280 9.68 21.13 -45.16
C HIS A 280 9.49 19.76 -45.86
N ALA A 281 8.26 19.42 -46.29
CA ALA A 281 7.96 18.28 -47.16
C ALA A 281 7.61 18.74 -48.58
#